data_AF-A0A411AFF6-F1
#
_entry.id   AF-A0A411AFF6-F1
#
_cell.length_a   1.000
_cell.length_b   1.000
_cell.length_c   1.000
_cell.angle_alpha   90.00
_cell.angle_beta   90.00
_cell.angle_gamma   90.00
#
_symmetry.space_group_name_H-M   'P 1'
#
loop_
_entity.id
_entity.type
_entity.pdbx_description
1 polymer ?
#
loop_
_entity_poly.entity_id
_entity_poly.type
_entity_poly.pdbx_seq_one_letter_code
_entity_poly.pdbx_strand_id
1 'polypeptide(L)'
;MGFTEKQEALVNSSYESFKQNLPHYSVLFYTFVLEKAPAAKGMFSFLKDSAGVQDSPKLQAHAEKVFEMVRDSAVQLRAKGEVVLGDATLGVIHIQKGVVDPHFVVVKEALLKTIK
;
A
#
# COMPACT_ATOMS: atom_id res chain seq x y z
N MET A 1 10.90 22.25 -6.08
CA MET A 1 10.30 21.53 -7.22
C MET A 1 9.08 20.79 -6.70
N GLY A 2 7.91 21.01 -7.29
CA GLY A 2 6.66 20.36 -6.88
C GLY A 2 6.42 19.03 -7.62
N PHE A 3 5.43 18.28 -7.16
CA PHE A 3 4.99 17.04 -7.83
C PHE A 3 4.42 17.38 -9.22
N THR A 4 4.90 16.68 -10.25
CA THR A 4 4.64 17.02 -11.66
C THR A 4 3.47 16.22 -12.25
N GLU A 5 2.87 16.74 -13.33
CA GLU A 5 1.85 16.03 -14.10
C GLU A 5 2.35 14.66 -14.61
N LYS A 6 3.61 14.58 -15.05
CA LYS A 6 4.20 13.30 -15.47
C LYS A 6 4.27 12.29 -14.32
N GLN A 7 4.60 12.74 -13.11
CA GLN A 7 4.63 11.86 -11.93
C GLN A 7 3.22 11.41 -11.54
N GLU A 8 2.24 12.30 -11.59
CA GLU A 8 0.82 11.95 -11.35
C GLU A 8 0.33 10.91 -12.38
N ALA A 9 0.58 11.14 -13.67
CA ALA A 9 0.19 10.23 -14.74
C ALA A 9 0.81 8.83 -14.56
N LEU A 10 2.09 8.77 -14.13
CA LEU A 10 2.74 7.50 -13.82
C LEU A 10 2.03 6.77 -12.67
N VAL A 11 1.79 7.44 -11.53
CA VAL A 11 1.10 6.81 -10.40
C VAL A 11 -0.30 6.34 -10.78
N ASN A 12 -1.06 7.14 -11.56
CA ASN A 12 -2.37 6.75 -12.07
C ASN A 12 -2.29 5.49 -12.93
N SER A 13 -1.39 5.45 -13.92
CA SER A 13 -1.23 4.27 -14.78
C SER A 13 -0.79 3.02 -14.01
N SER A 14 0.12 3.17 -13.04
CA SER A 14 0.53 2.08 -12.15
C SER A 14 -0.62 1.52 -11.31
N TYR A 15 -1.52 2.38 -10.82
CA TYR A 15 -2.71 1.94 -10.10
C TYR A 15 -3.66 1.14 -11.00
N GLU A 16 -3.92 1.61 -12.22
CA GLU A 16 -4.78 0.87 -13.16
C GLU A 16 -4.16 -0.48 -13.55
N SER A 17 -2.85 -0.55 -13.78
CA SER A 17 -2.14 -1.82 -14.02
C SER A 17 -2.20 -2.76 -12.83
N PHE A 18 -2.09 -2.24 -11.59
CA PHE A 18 -2.28 -3.04 -10.38
C PHE A 18 -3.68 -3.65 -10.33
N LYS A 19 -4.73 -2.88 -10.68
CA LYS A 19 -6.11 -3.36 -10.64
C LYS A 19 -6.42 -4.45 -11.66
N GLN A 20 -5.74 -4.47 -12.81
CA GLN A 20 -5.97 -5.47 -13.86
C GLN A 20 -5.71 -6.91 -13.38
N ASN A 21 -4.87 -7.11 -12.35
CA ASN A 21 -4.66 -8.42 -11.74
C ASN A 21 -4.53 -8.30 -10.22
N LEU A 22 -5.59 -7.75 -9.62
CA LEU A 22 -5.65 -7.50 -8.18
C LEU A 22 -5.29 -8.74 -7.32
N PRO A 23 -5.80 -9.97 -7.59
CA PRO A 23 -5.44 -11.13 -6.78
C PRO A 23 -3.94 -11.42 -6.79
N HIS A 24 -3.32 -11.43 -7.98
CA HIS A 24 -1.89 -11.72 -8.12
C HIS A 24 -1.03 -10.64 -7.46
N TYR A 25 -1.27 -9.37 -7.76
CA TYR A 25 -0.44 -8.28 -7.26
C TYR A 25 -0.62 -8.03 -5.76
N SER A 26 -1.81 -8.33 -5.21
CA SER A 26 -2.03 -8.26 -3.76
C SER A 26 -1.17 -9.30 -3.03
N VAL A 27 -1.16 -10.55 -3.53
CA VAL A 27 -0.31 -11.61 -2.95
C VAL A 27 1.16 -11.25 -3.10
N LEU A 28 1.57 -10.76 -4.28
CA LEU A 28 2.96 -10.38 -4.53
C LEU A 28 3.43 -9.24 -3.61
N PHE A 29 2.61 -8.21 -3.43
CA PHE A 29 2.89 -7.09 -2.52
C PHE A 29 3.12 -7.55 -1.09
N TYR A 30 2.21 -8.33 -0.52
CA TYR A 30 2.38 -8.82 0.85
C TYR A 30 3.52 -9.84 0.97
N THR A 31 3.80 -10.60 -0.08
CA THR A 31 4.98 -11.49 -0.11
C THR A 31 6.25 -10.67 0.04
N PHE A 32 6.40 -9.58 -0.72
CA PHE A 32 7.56 -8.69 -0.61
C PHE A 32 7.67 -7.95 0.73
N VAL A 33 6.53 -7.59 1.34
CA VAL A 33 6.51 -7.05 2.71
C VAL A 33 7.06 -8.09 3.70
N LEU A 34 6.55 -9.32 3.66
CA LEU A 34 6.94 -10.36 4.61
C LEU A 34 8.32 -10.96 4.34
N GLU A 35 8.83 -10.91 3.10
CA GLU A 35 10.24 -11.24 2.79
C GLU A 35 11.21 -10.33 3.58
N LYS A 36 10.88 -9.05 3.70
CA LYS A 36 11.70 -8.04 4.39
C LYS A 36 11.41 -7.94 5.87
N ALA A 37 10.15 -8.11 6.27
CA ALA A 37 9.69 -8.01 7.65
C ALA A 37 8.77 -9.18 8.02
N PRO A 38 9.29 -10.40 8.23
CA PRO A 38 8.46 -11.57 8.57
C PRO A 38 7.62 -11.37 9.83
N ALA A 39 8.17 -10.64 10.81
CA ALA A 39 7.49 -10.32 12.06
C ALA A 39 6.21 -9.47 11.87
N ALA A 40 6.08 -8.76 10.76
CA ALA A 40 4.90 -7.94 10.46
C ALA A 40 3.65 -8.78 10.15
N LYS A 41 3.78 -10.08 9.86
CA LYS A 41 2.65 -10.98 9.57
C LYS A 41 1.56 -10.91 10.63
N GLY A 42 1.95 -10.88 11.91
CA GLY A 42 1.02 -10.83 13.04
C GLY A 42 0.26 -9.49 13.18
N MET A 43 0.71 -8.44 12.49
CA MET A 43 0.09 -7.11 12.51
C MET A 43 -1.12 -7.05 11.57
N PHE A 44 -1.15 -7.89 10.54
CA PHE A 44 -2.26 -8.01 9.60
C PHE A 44 -3.25 -9.06 10.08
N SER A 45 -4.45 -8.62 10.49
CA SER A 45 -5.50 -9.53 11.00
C SER A 45 -5.92 -10.60 9.99
N PHE A 46 -5.76 -10.36 8.69
CA PHE A 46 -6.05 -11.31 7.61
C PHE A 46 -4.89 -12.27 7.29
N LEU A 47 -3.70 -12.09 7.87
CA LEU A 47 -2.54 -12.99 7.70
C LEU A 47 -2.09 -13.66 9.00
N LYS A 48 -2.52 -13.16 10.16
CA LYS A 48 -2.03 -13.63 11.47
C LYS A 48 -2.08 -15.15 11.63
N ASP A 49 -3.19 -15.76 11.22
CA ASP A 49 -3.47 -17.19 11.42
C ASP A 49 -3.36 -18.04 10.13
N SER A 50 -2.88 -17.44 9.02
CA SER A 50 -2.70 -18.18 7.76
C SER A 50 -1.36 -18.92 7.72
N ALA A 51 -1.21 -19.90 6.82
CA ALA A 51 0.09 -20.55 6.59
C ALA A 51 1.13 -19.63 5.94
N GLY A 52 0.68 -18.55 5.27
CA GLY A 52 1.52 -17.59 4.55
C GLY A 52 0.67 -16.52 3.87
N VAL A 53 1.23 -15.81 2.89
CA VAL A 53 0.45 -14.88 2.07
C VAL A 53 -0.41 -15.69 1.12
N GLN A 54 -1.72 -15.62 1.31
CA GLN A 54 -2.71 -16.31 0.47
C GLN A 54 -3.69 -15.29 -0.07
N ASP A 55 -4.15 -15.54 -1.30
CA ASP A 55 -5.19 -14.72 -1.89
C ASP A 55 -6.46 -14.80 -1.04
N SER A 56 -7.06 -13.63 -0.77
CA SER A 56 -8.34 -13.53 -0.07
C SER A 56 -8.98 -12.18 -0.34
N PRO A 57 -10.31 -12.06 -0.24
CA PRO A 57 -11.00 -10.78 -0.40
C PRO A 57 -10.48 -9.69 0.55
N LYS A 58 -10.09 -10.05 1.78
CA LYS A 58 -9.55 -9.09 2.76
C LYS A 58 -8.16 -8.59 2.38
N LEU A 59 -7.31 -9.49 1.90
CA LEU A 59 -5.96 -9.13 1.42
C LEU A 59 -6.05 -8.22 0.20
N GLN A 60 -6.90 -8.57 -0.77
CA GLN A 60 -7.15 -7.74 -1.96
C GLN A 60 -7.69 -6.36 -1.59
N ALA A 61 -8.73 -6.29 -0.75
CA ALA A 61 -9.32 -5.02 -0.33
C ALA A 61 -8.31 -4.10 0.38
N HIS A 62 -7.45 -4.67 1.24
CA HIS A 62 -6.42 -3.88 1.89
C HIS A 62 -5.33 -3.42 0.90
N ALA A 63 -4.89 -4.28 -0.01
CA ALA A 63 -3.90 -3.90 -1.01
C ALA A 63 -4.45 -2.80 -1.94
N GLU A 64 -5.67 -2.97 -2.45
CA GLU A 64 -6.34 -1.93 -3.26
C GLU A 64 -6.43 -0.62 -2.49
N LYS A 65 -6.82 -0.65 -1.20
CA LYS A 65 -6.92 0.58 -0.42
C LYS A 65 -5.59 1.31 -0.27
N VAL A 66 -4.50 0.57 -0.07
CA VAL A 66 -3.15 1.17 0.03
C VAL A 66 -2.75 1.83 -1.29
N PHE A 67 -2.92 1.12 -2.41
CA PHE A 67 -2.56 1.65 -3.73
C PHE A 67 -3.46 2.82 -4.15
N GLU A 68 -4.76 2.76 -3.84
CA GLU A 68 -5.71 3.85 -4.06
C GLU A 68 -5.29 5.11 -3.29
N MET A 69 -4.96 4.97 -2.00
CA MET A 69 -4.53 6.10 -1.18
C MET A 69 -3.23 6.74 -1.68
N VAL A 70 -2.30 5.94 -2.21
CA VAL A 70 -1.08 6.45 -2.85
C VAL A 70 -1.42 7.25 -4.11
N ARG A 71 -2.33 6.73 -4.95
CA ARG A 71 -2.81 7.41 -6.14
C ARG A 71 -3.51 8.73 -5.82
N ASP A 72 -4.43 8.73 -4.86
CA ASP A 72 -5.16 9.92 -4.48
C ASP A 72 -4.24 10.96 -3.82
N SER A 73 -3.22 10.52 -3.08
CA SER A 73 -2.19 11.41 -2.54
C SER A 73 -1.38 12.09 -3.64
N ALA A 74 -1.04 11.37 -4.71
CA ALA A 74 -0.34 11.93 -5.87
C ALA A 74 -1.19 13.02 -6.58
N VAL A 75 -2.48 12.75 -6.78
CA VAL A 75 -3.44 13.71 -7.35
C VAL A 75 -3.53 14.97 -6.46
N GLN A 76 -3.66 14.80 -5.14
CA GLN A 76 -3.71 15.92 -4.21
C GLN A 76 -2.41 16.74 -4.21
N LEU A 77 -1.24 16.09 -4.21
CA LEU A 77 0.05 16.77 -4.27
C LEU A 77 0.19 17.61 -5.54
N ARG A 78 -0.24 17.10 -6.70
CA ARG A 78 -0.23 17.91 -7.93
C ARG A 78 -1.21 19.08 -7.85
N ALA A 79 -2.43 18.83 -7.36
CA ALA A 79 -3.50 19.81 -7.42
C ALA A 79 -3.35 20.93 -6.37
N LYS A 80 -2.90 20.57 -5.17
CA LYS A 80 -2.93 21.43 -3.98
C LYS A 80 -1.54 21.68 -3.38
N GLY A 81 -0.54 20.89 -3.73
CA GLY A 81 0.79 20.96 -3.12
C GLY A 81 0.90 20.29 -1.75
N GLU A 82 -0.20 19.71 -1.24
CA GLU A 82 -0.28 19.03 0.04
C GLU A 82 -1.24 17.83 -0.03
N VAL A 83 -1.12 16.92 0.94
CA VAL A 83 -2.05 15.78 1.11
C VAL A 83 -2.86 16.01 2.36
N VAL A 84 -4.19 15.96 2.23
CA VAL A 84 -5.11 15.97 3.36
C VAL A 84 -5.73 14.58 3.49
N LEU A 85 -5.61 13.98 4.66
CA LEU A 85 -6.23 12.68 4.95
C LEU A 85 -7.72 12.88 5.21
N GLY A 86 -8.56 12.19 4.44
CA GLY A 86 -10.01 12.19 4.66
C GLY A 86 -10.43 11.40 5.92
N ASP A 87 -9.62 10.43 6.33
CA ASP A 87 -9.86 9.61 7.53
C ASP A 87 -8.64 9.64 8.46
N ALA A 88 -8.73 10.45 9.50
CA ALA A 88 -7.68 10.58 10.51
C ALA A 88 -7.53 9.34 11.40
N THR A 89 -8.52 8.43 11.42
CA THR A 89 -8.47 7.22 12.24
C THR A 89 -7.44 6.20 11.74
N LEU A 90 -7.06 6.28 10.45
CA LEU A 90 -6.06 5.40 9.85
C LEU A 90 -4.73 5.47 10.59
N GLY A 91 -4.26 6.67 10.96
CA GLY A 91 -3.03 6.82 11.74
C GLY A 91 -3.13 6.14 13.11
N VAL A 92 -4.26 6.29 13.80
CA VAL A 92 -4.53 5.65 15.10
C VAL A 92 -4.54 4.13 14.97
N ILE A 93 -5.14 3.58 13.90
CA ILE A 93 -5.14 2.14 13.64
C ILE A 93 -3.72 1.62 13.45
N HIS A 94 -2.87 2.31 12.70
CA HIS A 94 -1.47 1.91 12.51
C HIS A 94 -0.71 1.88 13.84
N ILE A 95 -0.92 2.88 14.71
CA ILE A 95 -0.34 2.91 16.06
C ILE A 95 -0.83 1.72 16.90
N GLN A 96 -2.14 1.46 16.92
CA GLN A 96 -2.73 0.33 17.66
C GLN A 96 -2.22 -1.03 17.19
N LYS A 97 -1.81 -1.15 15.91
CA LYS A 97 -1.19 -2.36 15.35
C LYS A 97 0.31 -2.45 15.59
N GLY A 98 0.92 -1.45 16.23
CA GLY A 98 2.36 -1.40 16.52
C GLY A 98 3.22 -1.01 15.31
N VAL A 99 2.64 -0.30 14.33
CA VAL A 99 3.38 0.17 13.16
C VAL A 99 4.34 1.29 13.56
N VAL A 100 5.60 1.19 13.12
CA VAL A 100 6.69 2.14 13.36
C VAL A 100 7.32 2.57 12.04
N ASP A 101 8.10 3.66 12.05
CA ASP A 101 8.70 4.26 10.85
C ASP A 101 9.41 3.27 9.90
N PRO A 102 10.22 2.30 10.38
CA PRO A 102 10.84 1.30 9.50
C PRO A 102 9.85 0.47 8.67
N HIS A 103 8.64 0.22 9.17
CA HIS A 103 7.62 -0.53 8.43
C HIS A 103 7.15 0.21 7.18
N PHE A 104 7.08 1.54 7.20
CA PHE A 104 6.72 2.34 6.02
C PHE A 104 7.78 2.24 4.92
N VAL A 105 9.07 2.12 5.28
CA VAL A 105 10.15 1.89 4.32
C VAL A 105 9.99 0.54 3.63
N VAL A 106 9.68 -0.51 4.39
CA VAL A 106 9.41 -1.85 3.85
C VAL A 106 8.23 -1.83 2.88
N VAL A 107 7.12 -1.18 3.26
CA VAL A 107 5.93 -1.05 2.40
C VAL A 107 6.23 -0.28 1.12
N LYS A 108 6.99 0.83 1.20
CA LYS A 108 7.42 1.60 0.02
C LYS A 108 8.20 0.72 -0.96
N GLU A 109 9.17 -0.04 -0.47
CA GLU A 109 9.98 -0.92 -1.31
C GLU A 109 9.17 -2.06 -1.92
N ALA A 110 8.26 -2.65 -1.14
CA ALA A 110 7.35 -3.68 -1.65
C ALA A 110 6.44 -3.13 -2.76
N LEU A 111 5.86 -1.94 -2.57
CA LEU A 111 5.01 -1.28 -3.57
C LEU A 111 5.74 -1.08 -4.90
N LEU A 112 6.96 -0.54 -4.86
CA LEU A 112 7.80 -0.33 -6.05
C LEU A 112 8.24 -1.64 -6.71
N LYS A 113 8.34 -2.73 -5.95
CA LYS A 113 8.70 -4.05 -6.46
C LYS A 113 7.49 -4.77 -7.09
N THR A 114 6.28 -4.50 -6.61
CA THR A 114 5.02 -5.10 -7.11
C THR A 114 4.65 -4.60 -8.49
N ILE A 115 4.79 -3.29 -8.74
CA ILE A 115 4.44 -2.67 -10.02
C ILE A 115 5.73 -2.24 -10.71
N LYS A 116 6.15 -3.05 -11.69
CA LYS A 116 7.31 -2.81 -12.55
C LYS A 116 6.89 -2.82 -14.01
#